data_AF-A0A855X8D1-F1
#
_entry.id   AF-A0A855X8D1-F1
#
_cell.length_a   1.000
_cell.length_b   1.000
_cell.length_c   1.000
_cell.angle_alpha   90.00
_cell.angle_beta   90.00
_cell.angle_gamma   90.00
#
_symmetry.space_group_name_H-M   'P 1'
#
loop_
_entity.id
_entity.type
_entity.pdbx_description
1 polymer ?
#
loop_
_entity_poly.entity_id
_entity_poly.type
_entity_poly.pdbx_seq_one_letter_code
_entity_poly.pdbx_strand_id
1 'polypeptide(L)'
;MNNQKAFLGINLDLLENPKYKNLDSRAMMLYALYADRYSASMNNARLGNTAFVDDMGVFIRFTNELAAKVLHTTAKMISKFRKQLESENLIKIVREGLKGYKIYVYPVQQTPSNVELLLPWKNHTITVQKVTSDWTILSKIEFCKNLKLSSQTIDMTVKSQQEYTCDQKGNTSLSHSSLSHVFLNNNGLDDNAHAREENEIQPSQLNKNPYHSLPEKIKSSFVDVFGFITKPMAIELHSLISQSNEDMVNYVITSSKGHKVTNAIAYIKAAITNALKRGDK
;
A
#
# COMPACT_ATOMS: atom_id res chain seq x y z
N MET A 1 10.54 -17.39 -16.20
CA MET A 1 9.88 -16.07 -16.39
C MET A 1 8.48 -16.16 -15.83
N ASN A 2 8.17 -15.44 -14.75
CA ASN A 2 6.80 -15.35 -14.25
C ASN A 2 5.96 -14.49 -15.22
N ASN A 3 5.08 -15.13 -15.98
CA ASN A 3 4.11 -14.47 -16.88
C ASN A 3 2.94 -13.85 -16.09
N GLN A 4 3.22 -13.18 -14.97
CA GLN A 4 2.18 -12.48 -14.22
C GLN A 4 1.89 -11.15 -14.91
N LYS A 5 0.72 -11.09 -15.55
CA LYS A 5 0.20 -9.85 -16.14
C LYS A 5 -0.61 -9.12 -15.06
N ALA A 6 -0.28 -7.86 -14.82
CA ALA A 6 -1.07 -6.96 -13.98
C ALA A 6 -2.01 -6.16 -14.87
N PHE A 7 -3.27 -6.02 -14.46
CA PHE A 7 -4.29 -5.26 -15.17
C PHE A 7 -4.85 -4.19 -14.24
N LEU A 8 -5.09 -3.00 -14.79
CA LEU A 8 -5.83 -1.95 -14.11
C LEU A 8 -7.28 -1.96 -14.64
N GLY A 9 -8.21 -2.35 -13.78
CA GLY A 9 -9.64 -2.35 -14.12
C GLY A 9 -10.24 -0.95 -14.02
N ILE A 10 -11.01 -0.53 -15.02
CA ILE A 10 -11.81 0.70 -14.98
C ILE A 10 -13.27 0.30 -14.72
N ASN A 11 -13.92 0.95 -13.76
CA ASN A 11 -15.35 0.75 -13.51
C ASN A 11 -16.15 1.32 -14.69
N LEU A 12 -16.99 0.47 -15.30
CA LEU A 12 -17.79 0.82 -16.48
C LEU A 12 -18.86 1.88 -16.19
N ASP A 13 -19.31 2.02 -14.94
CA ASP A 13 -20.23 3.11 -14.56
C ASP A 13 -19.61 4.49 -14.80
N LEU A 14 -18.28 4.62 -14.81
CA LEU A 14 -17.62 5.89 -15.18
C LEU A 14 -17.81 6.23 -16.66
N LEU A 15 -18.03 5.24 -17.51
CA LEU A 15 -18.23 5.41 -18.95
C LEU A 15 -19.72 5.55 -19.31
N GLU A 16 -20.59 4.85 -18.58
CA GLU A 16 -22.01 4.74 -18.89
C GLU A 16 -22.88 5.77 -18.16
N ASN A 17 -22.53 6.12 -16.92
CA ASN A 17 -23.37 7.00 -16.12
C ASN A 17 -23.27 8.46 -16.63
N PRO A 18 -24.40 9.10 -17.01
CA PRO A 18 -24.41 10.47 -17.53
C PRO A 18 -23.81 11.50 -16.57
N LYS A 19 -23.77 11.20 -15.27
CA LYS A 19 -23.07 12.00 -14.26
C LYS A 19 -21.61 12.25 -14.63
N TYR A 20 -20.92 11.22 -15.10
CA TYR A 20 -19.48 11.26 -15.38
C TYR A 20 -19.15 11.58 -16.84
N LYS A 21 -20.15 11.96 -17.66
CA LYS A 21 -19.98 12.21 -19.11
C LYS A 21 -18.91 13.24 -19.47
N ASN A 22 -18.65 14.18 -18.56
CA ASN A 22 -17.68 15.26 -18.76
C ASN A 22 -16.29 14.94 -18.18
N LEU A 23 -16.11 13.77 -17.58
CA LEU A 23 -14.86 13.36 -16.96
C LEU A 23 -13.84 12.99 -18.05
N ASP A 24 -12.62 13.51 -17.95
CA ASP A 24 -11.54 13.14 -18.88
C ASP A 24 -11.22 11.64 -18.69
N SER A 25 -11.00 10.91 -19.79
CA SER A 25 -10.67 9.48 -19.72
C SER A 25 -9.40 9.19 -18.89
N ARG A 26 -8.44 10.13 -18.87
CA ARG A 26 -7.26 10.05 -18.00
C ARG A 26 -7.59 10.32 -16.53
N ALA A 27 -8.62 11.12 -16.24
CA ALA A 27 -9.15 11.28 -14.89
C ALA A 27 -9.83 9.98 -14.42
N MET A 28 -10.57 9.29 -15.30
CA MET A 28 -11.12 7.96 -15.01
C MET A 28 -10.01 6.94 -14.71
N MET A 29 -8.91 6.97 -15.49
CA MET A 29 -7.74 6.12 -15.24
C MET A 29 -7.04 6.47 -13.92
N LEU A 30 -6.95 7.76 -13.58
CA LEU A 30 -6.44 8.20 -12.27
C LEU A 30 -7.31 7.67 -11.12
N TYR A 31 -8.63 7.72 -11.26
CA TYR A 31 -9.55 7.14 -10.29
C TYR A 31 -9.35 5.63 -10.16
N ALA A 32 -9.19 4.89 -11.27
CA ALA A 32 -8.92 3.46 -11.25
C ALA A 32 -7.65 3.13 -10.45
N LEU A 33 -6.57 3.90 -10.64
CA LEU A 33 -5.34 3.76 -9.84
C LEU A 33 -5.58 4.01 -8.35
N TYR A 34 -6.41 4.99 -8.01
CA TYR A 34 -6.76 5.29 -6.62
C TYR A 34 -7.61 4.20 -6.00
N ALA A 35 -8.60 3.67 -6.71
CA ALA A 35 -9.44 2.58 -6.25
C ALA A 35 -8.64 1.29 -6.01
N ASP A 36 -7.67 0.98 -6.87
CA ASP A 36 -6.75 -0.16 -6.69
C ASP A 36 -5.90 0.00 -5.42
N ARG A 37 -5.27 1.18 -5.24
CA ARG A 37 -4.49 1.48 -4.02
C ARG A 37 -5.34 1.53 -2.76
N TYR A 38 -6.58 2.01 -2.85
CA TYR A 38 -7.53 2.02 -1.75
C TYR A 38 -7.87 0.59 -1.34
N SER A 39 -8.08 -0.30 -2.31
CA SER A 39 -8.33 -1.72 -2.06
C SER A 39 -7.15 -2.39 -1.34
N ALA A 40 -5.91 -2.06 -1.73
CA ALA A 40 -4.72 -2.51 -1.01
C ALA A 40 -4.67 -1.99 0.44
N SER A 41 -4.97 -0.71 0.65
CA SER A 41 -4.99 -0.09 1.98
C SER A 41 -6.08 -0.68 2.87
N MET A 42 -7.28 -0.92 2.32
CA MET A 42 -8.40 -1.57 2.97
C MET A 42 -8.07 -3.02 3.37
N ASN A 43 -7.45 -3.78 2.47
CA ASN A 43 -7.01 -5.15 2.77
C ASN A 43 -5.96 -5.19 3.87
N ASN A 44 -5.00 -4.28 3.86
CA ASN A 44 -4.01 -4.16 4.93
C ASN A 44 -4.64 -3.82 6.27
N ALA A 45 -5.63 -2.92 6.29
CA ALA A 45 -6.41 -2.60 7.49
C ALA A 45 -7.15 -3.83 8.03
N ARG A 46 -7.77 -4.63 7.14
CA ARG A 46 -8.44 -5.90 7.51
C ARG A 46 -7.48 -6.92 8.11
N LEU A 47 -6.20 -6.87 7.74
CA LEU A 47 -5.13 -7.72 8.28
C LEU A 47 -4.48 -7.13 9.55
N GLY A 48 -5.02 -6.02 10.08
CA GLY A 48 -4.57 -5.39 11.33
C GLY A 48 -3.56 -4.25 11.16
N ASN A 49 -3.14 -3.91 9.94
CA ASN A 49 -2.26 -2.77 9.70
C ASN A 49 -3.06 -1.49 9.46
N THR A 50 -3.15 -0.65 10.48
CA THR A 50 -3.94 0.59 10.48
C THR A 50 -3.19 1.83 10.02
N ALA A 51 -2.00 1.70 9.41
CA ALA A 51 -1.18 2.85 8.99
C ALA A 51 -1.87 3.83 8.03
N PHE A 52 -2.90 3.36 7.31
CA PHE A 52 -3.69 4.13 6.33
C PHE A 52 -5.16 4.26 6.74
N VAL A 53 -5.43 4.24 8.04
CA VAL A 53 -6.75 4.42 8.63
C VAL A 53 -6.71 5.60 9.57
N ASP A 54 -7.72 6.46 9.52
CA ASP A 54 -7.98 7.49 10.51
C ASP A 54 -9.48 7.62 10.80
N ASP A 55 -9.88 8.67 11.52
CA ASP A 55 -11.26 8.92 11.93
C ASP A 55 -12.24 9.09 10.76
N MET A 56 -11.76 9.47 9.56
CA MET A 56 -12.58 9.55 8.34
C MET A 56 -12.62 8.22 7.57
N GLY A 57 -11.80 7.25 7.96
CA GLY A 57 -11.75 5.91 7.38
C GLY A 57 -10.42 5.62 6.67
N VAL A 58 -10.48 4.72 5.69
CA VAL A 58 -9.30 4.32 4.91
C VAL A 58 -8.95 5.41 3.90
N PHE A 59 -7.67 5.77 3.83
CA PHE A 59 -7.15 6.73 2.86
C PHE A 59 -5.95 6.17 2.10
N ILE A 60 -5.57 6.83 1.01
CA ILE A 60 -4.32 6.55 0.29
C ILE A 60 -3.41 7.77 0.29
N ARG A 61 -2.11 7.52 0.13
CA ARG A 61 -1.12 8.54 -0.21
C ARG A 61 -0.64 8.32 -1.64
N PHE A 62 -0.80 9.35 -2.45
CA PHE A 62 -0.31 9.35 -3.82
C PHE A 62 0.02 10.79 -4.23
N THR A 63 1.25 11.03 -4.65
CA THR A 63 1.70 12.38 -5.03
C THR A 63 1.27 12.72 -6.46
N ASN A 64 1.22 14.02 -6.79
CA ASN A 64 0.89 14.45 -8.14
C ASN A 64 1.99 14.05 -9.13
N GLU A 65 3.23 14.06 -8.66
CA GLU A 65 4.44 13.77 -9.41
C GLU A 65 4.48 12.29 -9.78
N LEU A 66 4.15 11.39 -8.82
CA LEU A 66 4.06 9.97 -9.09
C LEU A 66 2.90 9.65 -10.05
N ALA A 67 1.73 10.27 -9.84
CA ALA A 67 0.60 10.12 -10.75
C ALA A 67 0.93 10.59 -12.18
N ALA A 68 1.64 11.70 -12.30
CA ALA A 68 2.06 12.27 -13.57
C ALA A 68 3.03 11.33 -14.30
N LYS A 69 3.97 10.73 -13.58
CA LYS A 69 4.91 9.73 -14.12
C LYS A 69 4.17 8.47 -14.59
N VAL A 70 3.25 7.94 -13.79
CA VAL A 70 2.48 6.71 -14.12
C VAL A 70 1.54 6.93 -15.30
N LEU A 71 0.88 8.08 -15.39
CA LEU A 71 -0.08 8.40 -16.45
C LEU A 71 0.55 9.16 -17.63
N HIS A 72 1.87 9.26 -17.68
CA HIS A 72 2.63 9.96 -18.72
C HIS A 72 2.08 11.36 -19.03
N THR A 73 1.87 12.15 -17.98
CA THR A 73 1.31 13.50 -18.07
C THR A 73 2.04 14.47 -17.14
N THR A 74 1.52 15.69 -16.96
CA THR A 74 2.10 16.71 -16.08
C THR A 74 1.39 16.76 -14.74
N ALA A 75 2.10 17.16 -13.67
CA ALA A 75 1.51 17.37 -12.34
C ALA A 75 0.36 18.40 -12.36
N LYS A 76 0.43 19.40 -13.26
CA LYS A 76 -0.64 20.37 -13.50
C LYS A 76 -1.91 19.68 -14.02
N MET A 77 -1.78 18.73 -14.96
CA MET A 77 -2.92 17.96 -15.46
C MET A 77 -3.48 17.01 -14.41
N ILE A 78 -2.63 16.35 -13.61
CA ILE A 78 -3.10 15.55 -12.47
C ILE A 78 -3.91 16.40 -11.49
N SER A 79 -3.45 17.61 -11.19
CA SER A 79 -4.19 18.54 -10.33
C SER A 79 -5.56 18.92 -10.92
N LYS A 80 -5.65 19.08 -12.25
CA LYS A 80 -6.92 19.27 -12.95
C LYS A 80 -7.82 18.04 -12.82
N PHE A 81 -7.29 16.83 -13.02
CA PHE A 81 -8.07 15.59 -12.89
C PHE A 81 -8.56 15.36 -11.47
N ARG A 82 -7.74 15.64 -10.45
CA ARG A 82 -8.17 15.60 -9.05
C ARG A 82 -9.36 16.49 -8.79
N LYS A 83 -9.34 17.72 -9.29
CA LYS A 83 -10.49 18.65 -9.16
C LYS A 83 -11.75 18.10 -9.84
N GLN A 84 -11.63 17.47 -11.00
CA GLN A 84 -12.76 16.83 -11.66
C GLN A 84 -13.30 15.64 -10.85
N LEU A 85 -12.42 14.82 -10.28
CA LEU A 85 -12.84 13.69 -9.43
C LEU A 85 -13.49 14.16 -8.12
N GLU A 86 -12.99 15.23 -7.52
CA GLU A 86 -13.59 15.86 -6.35
C GLU A 86 -14.97 16.46 -6.66
N SER A 87 -15.13 17.15 -7.81
CA SER A 87 -16.42 17.73 -8.20
C SER A 87 -17.51 16.66 -8.41
N GLU A 88 -17.11 15.46 -8.82
CA GLU A 88 -18.01 14.32 -9.01
C GLU A 88 -18.21 13.44 -7.75
N ASN A 89 -17.65 13.87 -6.61
CA ASN A 89 -17.65 13.15 -5.34
C ASN A 89 -17.03 11.73 -5.42
N LEU A 90 -16.08 11.53 -6.33
CA LEU A 90 -15.34 10.26 -6.46
C LEU A 90 -14.15 10.19 -5.49
N ILE A 91 -13.60 11.34 -5.11
CA ILE A 91 -12.54 11.44 -4.11
C ILE A 91 -12.76 12.65 -3.20
N LYS A 92 -12.09 12.64 -2.04
CA LYS A 92 -11.90 13.82 -1.20
C LYS A 92 -10.43 13.93 -0.83
N ILE A 93 -9.84 15.11 -1.02
CA ILE A 93 -8.44 15.35 -0.70
C ILE A 93 -8.35 16.22 0.56
N VAL A 94 -7.60 15.75 1.55
CA VAL A 94 -7.37 16.48 2.80
C VAL A 94 -5.87 16.69 3.00
N ARG A 95 -5.47 17.94 3.21
CA ARG A 95 -4.07 18.30 3.46
C ARG A 95 -3.68 17.86 4.87
N GLU A 96 -2.53 17.22 5.00
CA GLU A 96 -1.97 16.74 6.27
C GLU A 96 -0.60 17.37 6.51
N GLY A 97 -0.61 18.68 6.77
CA GLY A 97 0.61 19.44 7.08
C GLY A 97 1.73 19.22 6.04
N LEU A 98 2.90 18.79 6.53
CA LEU A 98 4.08 18.47 5.73
C LEU A 98 4.07 17.05 5.14
N LYS A 99 3.17 16.17 5.60
CA LYS A 99 3.05 14.78 5.13
C LYS A 99 2.31 14.67 3.78
N GLY A 100 1.93 15.79 3.20
CA GLY A 100 1.26 15.88 1.90
C GLY A 100 -0.26 15.82 2.03
N TYR A 101 -0.88 14.93 1.26
CA TYR A 101 -2.34 14.82 1.16
C TYR A 101 -2.81 13.40 1.47
N LYS A 102 -3.90 13.30 2.23
CA LYS A 102 -4.73 12.09 2.32
C LYS A 102 -5.79 12.15 1.24
N ILE A 103 -5.96 11.05 0.52
CA ILE A 103 -6.98 10.92 -0.52
C ILE A 103 -7.94 9.84 -0.06
N TYR A 104 -9.20 10.21 0.16
CA TYR A 104 -10.31 9.28 0.39
C TYR A 104 -10.95 8.96 -0.95
N VAL A 105 -11.24 7.69 -1.19
CA VAL A 105 -11.80 7.21 -2.45
C VAL A 105 -13.21 6.71 -2.17
N TYR A 106 -14.19 7.23 -2.90
CA TYR A 106 -15.60 6.86 -2.77
C TYR A 106 -16.02 5.96 -3.94
N PRO A 107 -16.97 5.05 -3.72
CA PRO A 107 -17.46 4.18 -4.78
C PRO A 107 -18.14 4.99 -5.90
N VAL A 108 -18.02 4.48 -7.13
CA VAL A 108 -18.72 5.04 -8.30
C VAL A 108 -20.23 4.85 -8.11
N GLN A 109 -21.01 5.85 -8.52
CA GLN A 109 -22.46 5.74 -8.55
C GLN A 109 -22.89 4.87 -9.73
N GLN A 110 -23.71 3.86 -9.44
CA GLN A 110 -24.26 2.95 -10.46
C GLN A 110 -25.03 3.73 -11.53
N THR A 111 -24.90 3.27 -12.76
CA THR A 111 -25.65 3.81 -13.90
C THR A 111 -27.15 3.58 -13.68
N PRO A 112 -27.99 4.63 -13.74
CA PRO A 112 -29.44 4.49 -13.59
C PRO A 112 -30.04 3.56 -14.66
N SER A 113 -31.02 2.74 -14.29
CA SER A 113 -31.63 1.74 -15.20
C SER A 113 -32.39 2.33 -16.39
N ASN A 114 -32.72 3.63 -16.33
CA ASN A 114 -33.40 4.35 -17.41
C ASN A 114 -32.43 4.95 -18.45
N VAL A 115 -31.12 4.75 -18.29
CA VAL A 115 -30.10 5.21 -19.23
C VAL A 115 -29.81 4.07 -20.23
N GLU A 116 -29.83 4.42 -21.51
CA GLU A 116 -29.37 3.51 -22.56
C GLU A 116 -27.84 3.34 -22.47
N LEU A 117 -27.40 2.09 -22.31
CA LEU A 117 -25.98 1.76 -22.19
C LEU A 117 -25.30 1.82 -23.56
N LEU A 118 -24.13 2.46 -23.63
CA LEU A 118 -23.25 2.50 -24.78
C LEU A 118 -22.53 1.16 -24.98
N LEU A 119 -22.19 0.47 -23.88
CA LEU A 119 -21.56 -0.85 -23.86
C LEU A 119 -22.50 -1.89 -23.22
N PRO A 120 -23.68 -2.17 -23.81
CA PRO A 120 -24.65 -3.09 -23.23
C PRO A 120 -24.06 -4.50 -23.09
N TRP A 121 -23.09 -4.87 -23.94
CA TRP A 121 -22.45 -6.20 -23.94
C TRP A 121 -21.51 -6.47 -22.76
N LYS A 122 -21.20 -5.46 -21.94
CA LYS A 122 -20.16 -5.52 -20.91
C LYS A 122 -20.69 -5.40 -19.48
N ASN A 123 -21.95 -4.99 -19.32
CA ASN A 123 -22.66 -4.98 -18.04
C ASN A 123 -23.41 -6.30 -17.76
N HIS A 124 -23.11 -7.36 -18.51
CA HIS A 124 -23.65 -8.67 -18.22
C HIS A 124 -22.94 -9.26 -17.00
N THR A 125 -23.66 -9.34 -15.89
CA THR A 125 -23.70 -10.66 -15.27
C THR A 125 -24.24 -11.57 -16.36
N ILE A 126 -23.39 -12.38 -17.00
CA ILE A 126 -23.86 -13.41 -17.93
C ILE A 126 -24.74 -14.31 -17.07
N THR A 127 -26.06 -14.17 -17.16
CA THR A 127 -26.98 -15.20 -16.71
C THR A 127 -26.79 -16.37 -17.67
N VAL A 128 -25.75 -17.17 -17.42
CA VAL A 128 -25.62 -18.48 -18.03
C VAL A 128 -26.84 -19.23 -17.53
N GLN A 129 -27.89 -19.30 -18.35
CA GLN A 129 -28.93 -20.31 -18.14
C GLN A 129 -28.20 -21.64 -18.25
N LYS A 130 -27.85 -22.20 -17.09
CA LYS A 130 -27.18 -23.48 -16.99
C LYS A 130 -28.23 -24.51 -17.35
N VAL A 131 -28.39 -24.78 -18.65
CA VAL A 131 -29.22 -25.88 -19.12
C VAL A 131 -28.49 -27.15 -18.71
N THR A 132 -28.82 -27.65 -17.52
CA THR A 132 -28.41 -28.99 -17.11
C THR A 132 -29.26 -29.95 -17.91
N SER A 133 -28.64 -30.66 -18.85
CA SER A 133 -29.30 -31.73 -19.60
C SER A 133 -29.80 -32.84 -18.67
N ASP A 134 -30.94 -33.44 -19.00
CA ASP A 134 -31.61 -34.46 -18.19
C ASP A 134 -30.68 -35.61 -17.78
N TRP A 135 -29.75 -36.01 -18.66
CA TRP A 135 -28.77 -37.05 -18.35
C TRP A 135 -27.80 -36.67 -17.22
N THR A 136 -27.46 -35.38 -17.06
CA THR A 136 -26.60 -34.88 -15.99
C THR A 136 -27.34 -34.86 -14.66
N ILE A 137 -28.64 -34.57 -14.69
CA ILE A 137 -29.53 -34.66 -13.52
C ILE A 137 -29.68 -36.12 -13.09
N LEU A 138 -29.96 -37.02 -14.03
CA LEU A 138 -30.06 -38.47 -13.79
C LEU A 138 -28.75 -39.04 -13.22
N SER A 139 -27.59 -38.67 -13.79
CA SER A 139 -26.28 -39.12 -13.29
C SER A 139 -26.01 -38.65 -11.85
N LYS A 140 -26.40 -37.41 -11.50
CA LYS A 140 -26.30 -36.91 -10.12
C LYS A 140 -27.25 -37.65 -9.18
N ILE A 141 -28.47 -37.97 -9.62
CA ILE A 141 -29.43 -38.73 -8.82
C ILE A 141 -28.91 -40.16 -8.58
N GLU A 142 -28.38 -40.82 -9.61
CA GLU A 142 -27.76 -42.16 -9.53
C GLU A 142 -26.59 -42.16 -8.54
N PHE A 143 -25.70 -41.17 -8.65
CA PHE A 143 -24.57 -40.98 -7.74
C PHE A 143 -25.03 -40.80 -6.28
N CYS A 144 -26.06 -39.97 -6.05
CA CYS A 144 -26.64 -39.78 -4.72
C CYS A 144 -27.31 -41.04 -4.17
N LYS A 145 -27.93 -41.87 -5.01
CA LYS A 145 -28.47 -43.18 -4.59
C LYS A 145 -27.36 -44.14 -4.18
N ASN A 146 -26.26 -44.18 -4.93
CA ASN A 146 -25.11 -45.03 -4.63
C ASN A 146 -24.40 -44.60 -3.34
N LEU A 147 -24.31 -43.30 -3.07
CA LEU A 147 -23.82 -42.79 -1.78
C LEU A 147 -24.72 -43.18 -0.60
N LYS A 148 -26.05 -43.14 -0.78
CA LYS A 148 -27.01 -43.57 0.27
C LYS A 148 -26.95 -45.07 0.55
N LEU A 149 -26.76 -45.90 -0.48
CA LEU A 149 -26.53 -47.34 -0.34
C LEU A 149 -25.20 -47.65 0.35
N SER A 150 -24.14 -46.88 0.03
CA SER A 150 -22.83 -46.98 0.70
C SER A 150 -22.86 -46.55 2.17
N SER A 151 -23.83 -45.73 2.57
CA SER A 151 -23.99 -45.27 3.96
C SER A 151 -24.69 -46.29 4.87
N GLN A 152 -25.30 -47.34 4.32
CA GLN A 152 -25.98 -48.39 5.08
C GLN A 152 -25.07 -49.56 5.48
N THR A 153 -23.81 -49.58 5.03
CA THR A 153 -22.86 -50.68 5.31
C THR A 153 -21.69 -50.30 6.23
N ILE A 154 -21.74 -49.17 6.93
CA ILE A 154 -20.71 -48.81 7.92
C ILE A 154 -21.36 -48.41 9.25
N ASP A 155 -21.49 -49.39 10.14
CA ASP A 155 -21.53 -49.16 11.59
C ASP A 155 -20.12 -48.76 12.04
N MET A 156 -19.96 -47.57 12.63
CA MET A 156 -19.05 -47.28 13.76
C MET A 156 -19.02 -45.77 14.08
N THR A 157 -19.65 -45.43 15.20
CA THR A 157 -19.25 -44.45 16.23
C THR A 157 -18.45 -43.21 15.80
N VAL A 158 -19.12 -42.08 15.59
CA VAL A 158 -18.52 -40.74 15.77
C VAL A 158 -19.53 -39.83 16.48
N LYS A 159 -19.24 -39.45 17.73
CA LYS A 159 -19.92 -38.37 18.44
C LYS A 159 -19.48 -37.03 17.86
N SER A 160 -20.47 -36.30 17.33
CA SER A 160 -20.65 -34.84 17.33
C SER A 160 -19.42 -33.94 17.18
N GLN A 161 -19.32 -33.28 16.02
CA GLN A 161 -19.40 -31.82 15.94
C GLN A 161 -19.78 -31.40 14.51
N GLN A 162 -20.98 -30.82 14.39
CA GLN A 162 -21.45 -29.95 13.30
C GLN A 162 -20.47 -28.76 13.16
N GLU A 163 -20.17 -28.16 12.00
CA GLU A 163 -20.90 -28.14 10.73
C GLU A 163 -19.95 -27.70 9.58
N TYR A 164 -19.87 -28.59 8.59
CA TYR A 164 -19.60 -28.51 7.14
C TYR A 164 -18.63 -27.49 6.52
N THR A 165 -17.50 -28.03 6.08
CA THR A 165 -16.73 -27.59 4.91
C THR A 165 -17.35 -28.05 3.59
N CYS A 166 -17.34 -27.12 2.62
CA CYS A 166 -17.24 -27.31 1.17
C CYS A 166 -18.43 -27.91 0.41
N ASP A 167 -18.95 -27.15 -0.57
CA ASP A 167 -19.38 -27.77 -1.81
C ASP A 167 -19.01 -26.98 -3.07
N GLN A 168 -18.83 -27.74 -4.15
CA GLN A 168 -17.95 -27.46 -5.28
C GLN A 168 -18.62 -26.70 -6.44
N LYS A 169 -17.86 -25.71 -6.96
CA LYS A 169 -17.75 -25.17 -8.32
C LYS A 169 -18.95 -25.28 -9.30
N GLY A 170 -19.31 -24.11 -9.81
CA GLY A 170 -19.59 -23.95 -11.23
C GLY A 170 -20.18 -22.59 -11.59
N ASN A 171 -19.33 -21.56 -11.73
CA ASN A 171 -19.18 -20.74 -12.94
C ASN A 171 -18.17 -19.60 -12.66
N THR A 172 -17.22 -19.46 -13.59
CA THR A 172 -16.18 -18.43 -13.64
C THR A 172 -16.77 -17.03 -13.62
N SER A 173 -16.61 -16.35 -12.48
CA SER A 173 -16.58 -14.89 -12.41
C SER A 173 -15.12 -14.47 -12.56
N LEU A 174 -14.82 -13.63 -13.55
CA LEU A 174 -13.55 -12.93 -13.61
C LEU A 174 -13.55 -11.84 -12.54
N SER A 175 -13.27 -12.23 -11.31
CA SER A 175 -12.90 -11.32 -10.22
C SER A 175 -12.24 -12.10 -9.07
N HIS A 176 -11.02 -11.65 -8.75
CA HIS A 176 -10.19 -11.94 -7.58
C HIS A 176 -9.72 -13.39 -7.38
N SER A 177 -8.47 -13.66 -7.78
CA SER A 177 -7.38 -13.96 -6.84
C SER A 177 -6.23 -14.68 -7.56
N SER A 178 -5.08 -14.00 -7.65
CA SER A 178 -3.78 -14.68 -7.63
C SER A 178 -2.87 -13.94 -6.65
N LEU A 179 -3.31 -13.86 -5.39
CA LEU A 179 -2.38 -13.72 -4.26
C LEU A 179 -2.04 -15.12 -3.77
N SER A 180 -1.18 -15.80 -4.53
CA SER A 180 -0.36 -16.89 -4.02
C SER A 180 1.08 -16.45 -4.23
N HIS A 181 1.82 -16.37 -3.12
CA HIS A 181 3.10 -15.70 -2.90
C HIS A 181 2.96 -14.24 -2.41
N VAL A 182 2.62 -14.11 -1.13
CA VAL A 182 3.08 -12.97 -0.33
C VAL A 182 4.60 -13.09 -0.23
N PHE A 183 5.31 -12.44 -1.15
CA PHE A 183 6.59 -11.85 -0.78
C PHE A 183 6.27 -10.52 -0.12
N LEU A 184 6.87 -10.25 1.03
CA LEU A 184 6.89 -8.92 1.65
C LEU A 184 7.46 -7.94 0.62
N ASN A 185 6.59 -7.29 -0.14
CA ASN A 185 7.00 -6.34 -1.16
C ASN A 185 7.09 -4.95 -0.52
N ASN A 186 8.32 -4.53 -0.23
CA ASN A 186 8.68 -3.20 0.27
C ASN A 186 8.56 -2.10 -0.82
N ASN A 187 7.58 -2.18 -1.70
CA ASN A 187 7.40 -1.17 -2.75
C ASN A 187 6.45 -0.08 -2.26
N GLY A 188 6.98 0.71 -1.34
CA GLY A 188 6.37 1.93 -0.84
C GLY A 188 7.43 2.95 -0.49
N LEU A 189 8.40 3.21 -1.37
CA LEU A 189 9.31 4.35 -1.28
C LEU A 189 10.06 4.52 -2.61
N ASP A 190 9.49 5.26 -3.55
CA ASP A 190 10.27 5.95 -4.59
C ASP A 190 9.93 7.44 -4.46
N ASP A 191 10.36 8.00 -3.34
CA ASP A 191 10.49 9.44 -3.19
C ASP A 191 11.64 9.88 -4.11
N ASN A 192 11.30 10.55 -5.20
CA ASN A 192 12.29 11.23 -6.05
C ASN A 192 12.79 12.47 -5.29
N ALA A 193 13.62 12.28 -4.28
CA ALA A 193 14.64 13.25 -3.93
C ALA A 193 15.81 13.00 -4.90
N HIS A 194 16.27 14.04 -5.59
CA HIS A 194 17.44 13.93 -6.46
C HIS A 194 18.63 13.36 -5.66
N ALA A 195 18.98 12.11 -5.94
CA ALA A 195 20.18 11.49 -5.41
C ALA A 195 21.38 12.03 -6.19
N ARG A 196 22.28 12.69 -5.46
CA ARG A 196 23.64 12.96 -5.89
C ARG A 196 24.37 11.61 -5.97
N GLU A 197 25.06 11.36 -7.08
CA GLU A 197 25.85 10.14 -7.28
C GLU A 197 26.89 9.99 -6.17
N GLU A 198 26.75 8.95 -5.34
CA GLU A 198 27.80 8.45 -4.47
C GLU A 198 27.85 6.92 -4.58
N ASN A 199 29.09 6.42 -4.60
CA ASN A 199 29.52 5.13 -5.15
C ASN A 199 28.93 3.88 -4.46
N GLU A 200 28.89 2.78 -5.23
CA GLU A 200 28.40 1.43 -4.89
C GLU A 200 28.92 0.89 -3.54
N ILE A 201 28.03 0.29 -2.74
CA ILE A 201 28.41 -0.60 -1.62
C ILE A 201 27.54 -1.87 -1.65
N GLN A 202 28.21 -3.02 -1.54
CA GLN A 202 27.68 -4.37 -1.70
C GLN A 202 26.71 -4.86 -0.58
N PRO A 203 25.87 -5.87 -0.85
CA PRO A 203 24.81 -6.33 0.05
C PRO A 203 25.29 -7.44 1.00
N SER A 204 25.46 -7.12 2.28
CA SER A 204 25.16 -8.07 3.38
C SER A 204 25.20 -7.38 4.73
N GLN A 205 24.03 -7.13 5.33
CA GLN A 205 23.81 -7.36 6.77
C GLN A 205 22.34 -7.14 7.14
N LEU A 206 21.83 -8.15 7.85
CA LEU A 206 20.45 -8.40 8.24
C LEU A 206 19.92 -7.35 9.24
N ASN A 207 18.79 -6.71 8.92
CA ASN A 207 17.65 -6.34 9.78
C ASN A 207 17.85 -6.08 11.31
N LYS A 208 18.92 -5.41 11.74
CA LYS A 208 19.12 -4.98 13.14
C LYS A 208 18.75 -3.50 13.31
N ASN A 209 17.97 -3.16 14.33
CA ASN A 209 17.63 -1.77 14.63
C ASN A 209 18.91 -0.99 14.99
N PRO A 210 19.29 0.05 14.22
CA PRO A 210 20.56 0.77 14.36
C PRO A 210 20.70 1.51 15.71
N TYR A 211 19.60 1.66 16.45
CA TYR A 211 19.66 2.17 17.81
C TYR A 211 20.43 1.23 18.75
N HIS A 212 20.22 -0.09 18.66
CA HIS A 212 20.84 -1.02 19.62
C HIS A 212 22.36 -1.15 19.43
N SER A 213 22.87 -0.86 18.23
CA SER A 213 24.31 -0.88 17.94
C SER A 213 25.04 0.41 18.33
N LEU A 214 24.34 1.49 18.71
CA LEU A 214 25.01 2.72 19.16
C LEU A 214 25.76 2.49 20.48
N PRO A 215 26.93 3.12 20.67
CA PRO A 215 27.60 3.12 21.97
C PRO A 215 26.73 3.73 23.08
N GLU A 216 26.73 3.12 24.26
CA GLU A 216 25.91 3.57 25.40
C GLU A 216 26.26 5.00 25.84
N LYS A 217 27.52 5.40 25.70
CA LYS A 217 28.01 6.75 26.00
C LYS A 217 27.33 7.82 25.12
N ILE A 218 27.10 7.50 23.85
CA ILE A 218 26.40 8.37 22.89
C ILE A 218 24.90 8.38 23.18
N LYS A 219 24.30 7.23 23.52
CA LYS A 219 22.88 7.15 23.86
C LYS A 219 22.54 8.03 25.06
N SER A 220 23.33 7.92 26.13
CA SER A 220 23.11 8.69 27.36
C SER A 220 23.29 10.19 27.14
N SER A 221 24.41 10.60 26.52
CA SER A 221 24.70 12.01 26.27
C SER A 221 23.70 12.66 25.31
N PHE A 222 23.25 11.94 24.28
CA PHE A 222 22.30 12.48 23.31
C PHE A 222 20.90 12.61 23.90
N VAL A 223 20.45 11.64 24.71
CA VAL A 223 19.17 11.73 25.42
C VAL A 223 19.18 12.86 26.45
N ASP A 224 20.28 13.07 27.16
CA ASP A 224 20.44 14.17 28.12
C ASP A 224 20.36 15.56 27.47
N VAL A 225 20.92 15.72 26.26
CA VAL A 225 21.01 17.04 25.59
C VAL A 225 19.84 17.30 24.63
N PHE A 226 19.38 16.27 23.91
CA PHE A 226 18.40 16.42 22.82
C PHE A 226 17.12 15.58 23.02
N GLY A 227 17.03 14.77 24.08
CA GLY A 227 15.82 14.05 24.48
C GLY A 227 15.69 12.64 23.90
N PHE A 228 15.51 12.48 22.59
CA PHE A 228 15.27 11.15 21.98
C PHE A 228 16.03 10.94 20.68
N ILE A 229 16.35 9.68 20.38
CA ILE A 229 17.05 9.27 19.16
C ILE A 229 16.06 8.54 18.25
N THR A 230 15.88 9.04 17.04
CA THR A 230 15.11 8.34 16.00
C THR A 230 15.98 7.39 15.18
N LYS A 231 15.36 6.43 14.48
CA LYS A 231 16.08 5.50 13.58
C LYS A 231 17.01 6.20 12.57
N PRO A 232 16.60 7.24 11.83
CA PRO A 232 17.50 7.96 10.92
C PRO A 232 18.63 8.70 11.66
N MET A 233 18.36 9.25 12.85
CA MET A 233 19.41 9.88 13.66
C MET A 233 20.47 8.88 14.10
N ALA A 234 20.06 7.65 14.45
CA ALA A 234 21.01 6.59 14.81
C ALA A 234 21.93 6.21 13.64
N ILE A 235 21.39 6.14 12.41
CA ILE A 235 22.19 5.86 11.20
C ILE A 235 23.21 6.97 10.95
N GLU A 236 22.80 8.25 11.05
CA GLU A 236 23.71 9.37 10.90
C GLU A 236 24.77 9.42 12.00
N LEU A 237 24.41 9.13 13.26
CA LEU A 237 25.37 9.05 14.37
C LEU A 237 26.42 7.96 14.12
N HIS A 238 26.03 6.78 13.62
CA HIS A 238 26.98 5.73 13.21
C HIS A 238 27.93 6.20 12.11
N SER A 239 27.41 6.92 11.11
CA SER A 239 28.22 7.50 10.05
C SER A 239 29.24 8.51 10.61
N LEU A 240 28.80 9.39 11.52
CA LEU A 240 29.67 10.39 12.16
C LEU A 240 30.74 9.76 13.05
N ILE A 241 30.41 8.70 13.79
CA ILE A 241 31.37 7.93 14.59
C ILE A 241 32.41 7.27 13.67
N SER A 242 31.98 6.73 12.53
CA SER A 242 32.86 6.09 11.55
C SER A 242 33.78 7.08 10.83
N GLN A 243 33.33 8.33 10.62
CA GLN A 243 34.12 9.40 10.00
C GLN A 243 35.13 10.05 10.95
N SER A 244 34.92 9.91 12.26
CA SER A 244 35.75 10.54 13.28
C SER A 244 36.13 9.52 14.35
N ASN A 245 35.54 9.63 15.54
CA ASN A 245 35.60 8.65 16.60
C ASN A 245 34.43 8.88 17.59
N GLU A 246 34.19 7.93 18.47
CA GLU A 246 33.11 8.01 19.47
C GLU A 246 33.27 9.22 20.40
N ASP A 247 34.50 9.52 20.82
CA ASP A 247 34.77 10.57 21.81
C ASP A 247 34.50 11.98 21.27
N MET A 248 34.83 12.23 20.00
CA MET A 248 34.60 13.52 19.34
C MET A 248 33.12 13.77 19.12
N VAL A 249 32.36 12.74 18.70
CA VAL A 249 30.90 12.82 18.57
C VAL A 249 30.28 13.09 19.95
N ASN A 250 30.73 12.37 20.98
CA ASN A 250 30.24 12.55 22.34
C ASN A 250 30.54 13.96 22.88
N TYR A 251 31.75 14.46 22.65
CA TYR A 251 32.19 15.80 23.06
C TYR A 251 31.33 16.89 22.43
N VAL A 252 31.01 16.79 21.13
CA VAL A 252 30.15 17.74 20.43
C VAL A 252 28.73 17.72 20.98
N ILE A 253 28.20 16.53 21.29
CA ILE A 253 26.89 16.39 21.91
C ILE A 253 26.88 17.08 23.28
N THR A 254 27.83 16.76 24.16
CA THR A 254 27.87 17.35 25.51
C THR A 254 28.13 18.85 25.49
N SER A 255 28.97 19.34 24.56
CA SER A 255 29.27 20.76 24.41
C SER A 255 28.10 21.59 23.90
N SER A 256 27.10 20.94 23.28
CA SER A 256 25.90 21.60 22.79
C SER A 256 24.84 21.85 23.88
N LYS A 257 25.05 21.32 25.09
CA LYS A 257 24.14 21.49 26.24
C LYS A 257 23.98 22.97 26.59
N GLY A 258 22.73 23.45 26.56
CA GLY A 258 22.39 24.85 26.83
C GLY A 258 22.34 25.76 25.59
N HIS A 259 22.76 25.29 24.41
CA HIS A 259 22.57 26.01 23.15
C HIS A 259 21.18 25.75 22.56
N LYS A 260 20.54 26.79 21.99
CA LYS A 260 19.30 26.65 21.23
C LYS A 260 19.58 26.01 19.87
N VAL A 261 19.58 24.67 19.83
CA VAL A 261 19.79 23.89 18.62
C VAL A 261 18.44 23.44 18.05
N THR A 262 18.10 23.90 16.84
CA THR A 262 16.86 23.52 16.14
C THR A 262 16.94 22.16 15.45
N ASN A 263 18.14 21.73 15.05
CA ASN A 263 18.39 20.41 14.46
C ASN A 263 19.70 19.81 14.99
N ALA A 264 19.56 18.83 15.88
CA ALA A 264 20.67 18.19 16.58
C ALA A 264 21.70 17.56 15.62
N ILE A 265 21.24 16.76 14.64
CA ILE A 265 22.13 16.07 13.71
C ILE A 265 22.85 17.05 12.79
N ALA A 266 22.14 18.06 12.27
CA ALA A 266 22.76 19.07 11.41
C ALA A 266 23.84 19.86 12.16
N TYR A 267 23.58 20.21 13.43
CA TYR A 267 24.55 20.86 14.30
C TYR A 267 25.78 19.99 14.55
N ILE A 268 25.58 18.73 14.97
CA ILE A 268 26.67 17.79 15.26
C ILE A 268 27.52 17.55 14.01
N LYS A 269 26.87 17.31 12.86
CA LYS A 269 27.54 17.11 11.56
C LYS A 269 28.37 18.32 11.15
N ALA A 270 27.85 19.53 11.31
CA ALA A 270 28.57 20.76 11.00
C ALA A 270 29.78 20.95 11.93
N ALA A 271 29.61 20.72 13.24
CA ALA A 271 30.68 20.82 14.21
C ALA A 271 31.81 19.81 13.95
N ILE A 272 31.45 18.56 13.67
CA ILE A 272 32.40 17.49 13.32
C ILE A 272 33.13 17.80 12.02
N THR A 273 32.41 18.22 10.97
CA THR A 273 33.02 18.57 9.69
C THR A 273 34.01 19.74 9.83
N ASN A 274 33.68 20.73 10.65
CA ASN A 274 34.58 21.85 10.93
C ASN A 274 35.80 21.44 11.76
N ALA A 275 35.64 20.52 12.73
CA ALA A 275 36.73 19.97 13.51
C ALA A 275 37.70 19.16 12.63
N LEU A 276 37.18 18.28 11.76
CA LEU A 276 37.98 17.50 10.81
C LEU A 276 38.75 18.40 9.83
N LYS A 277 38.15 19.50 9.35
CA LYS A 277 38.83 20.50 8.51
C LYS A 277 39.97 21.21 9.22
N ARG A 278 39.93 21.33 10.54
CA ARG A 278 41.00 21.92 11.35
C ARG A 278 42.09 20.91 11.73
N GLY A 279 41.89 19.63 11.44
CA GLY A 279 42.81 18.55 11.83
C GLY A 279 42.64 18.08 13.27
N ASP A 280 41.54 18.46 13.93
CA ASP A 280 41.19 18.00 15.27
C ASP A 280 40.90 16.48 15.22
N LYS A 281 41.40 15.72 16.20
CA LYS A 281 41.18 14.26 16.34
C LYS A 281 40.58 13.93 17.68
#